data_AF-A0A7H4N3A8-F1
#
_entry.id   AF-A0A7H4N3A8-F1
#
_cell.length_a   1.000
_cell.length_b   1.000
_cell.length_c   1.000
_cell.angle_alpha   90.00
_cell.angle_beta   90.00
_cell.angle_gamma   90.00
#
_symmetry.space_group_name_H-M   'P 1'
#
loop_
_entity.id
_entity.type
_entity.pdbx_description
1 polymer ?
#
loop_
_entity_poly.entity_id
_entity_poly.type
_entity_poly.pdbx_seq_one_letter_code
_entity_poly.pdbx_strand_id
1 'polypeptide(L)'
;MLPLAAAMMLTLLALCWFCFPAKRLDYQSSDRAPSWRPKLVWSCLAFYGVFLAALELKQELWGLALIALGFLLLARAVIIHVDWTLLLVFMAMFIDVHLLTQLPALQHALNGVGQLSAGGLWLTSIGLSQFISNVPATILLLNYVPPSVLLAWAVNVGGFGLLPGLSGKPDCAAHGWRSPYLVAFPYLLSAHAAVGRAGRVRIAAALIFRELGKKRTETPHSRSPFPGYNVIHDGESP
;
A
#
# COMPACT_ATOMS: atom_id res chain seq x y z
N MET A 1 1.23 -4.40 4.98
CA MET A 1 -0.21 -4.08 4.83
C MET A 1 -1.10 -4.77 5.88
N LEU A 2 -0.71 -5.94 6.41
CA LEU A 2 -1.47 -6.69 7.43
C LEU A 2 -2.07 -5.89 8.59
N PRO A 3 -1.33 -5.00 9.30
CA PRO A 3 -1.92 -4.26 10.42
C PRO A 3 -3.02 -3.29 9.98
N LEU A 4 -2.87 -2.67 8.80
CA LEU A 4 -3.89 -1.81 8.21
C LEU A 4 -5.10 -2.65 7.80
N ALA A 5 -4.90 -3.73 7.05
CA ALA A 5 -5.97 -4.61 6.62
C ALA A 5 -6.78 -5.17 7.81
N ALA A 6 -6.11 -5.60 8.88
CA ALA A 6 -6.76 -6.07 10.09
C ALA A 6 -7.59 -4.96 10.76
N ALA A 7 -7.06 -3.74 10.85
CA ALA A 7 -7.80 -2.60 11.38
C ALA A 7 -9.06 -2.30 10.54
N MET A 8 -8.93 -2.24 9.21
CA MET A 8 -10.06 -2.01 8.30
C MET A 8 -11.11 -3.13 8.39
N MET A 9 -10.66 -4.38 8.48
CA MET A 9 -11.55 -5.54 8.62
C MET A 9 -12.32 -5.50 9.94
N LEU A 10 -11.66 -5.21 11.05
CA LEU A 10 -12.30 -5.09 12.36
C LEU A 10 -13.34 -3.97 12.39
N THR A 11 -13.04 -2.83 11.77
CA THR A 11 -14.01 -1.73 11.66
C THR A 11 -15.18 -2.08 10.75
N LEU A 12 -14.96 -2.78 9.62
CA LEU A 12 -16.04 -3.29 8.78
C LEU A 12 -16.92 -4.27 9.54
N LEU A 13 -16.34 -5.21 10.29
CA LEU A 13 -17.08 -6.18 11.09
C LEU A 13 -17.90 -5.50 12.19
N ALA A 14 -17.31 -4.54 12.91
CA ALA A 14 -18.03 -3.74 13.90
C ALA A 14 -19.20 -2.98 13.25
N LEU A 15 -18.96 -2.38 12.09
CA LEU A 15 -20.01 -1.67 11.35
C LEU A 15 -21.13 -2.61 10.89
N CYS A 16 -20.78 -3.75 10.30
CA CYS A 16 -21.74 -4.76 9.89
C CYS A 16 -22.60 -5.20 11.07
N TRP A 17 -21.99 -5.41 12.24
CA TRP A 17 -22.68 -5.77 13.47
C TRP A 17 -23.68 -4.71 13.94
N PHE A 18 -23.33 -3.42 13.84
CA PHE A 18 -24.22 -2.33 14.27
C PHE A 18 -25.26 -1.93 13.22
N CYS A 19 -24.95 -2.05 11.93
CA CYS A 19 -25.77 -1.53 10.84
C CYS A 19 -26.66 -2.57 10.16
N PHE A 20 -26.33 -3.87 10.23
CA PHE A 20 -27.12 -4.91 9.57
C PHE A 20 -27.92 -5.73 10.59
N PRO A 21 -29.27 -5.81 10.45
CA PRO A 21 -30.05 -6.73 11.25
C PRO A 21 -29.67 -8.17 10.90
N ALA A 22 -29.69 -9.06 11.89
CA ALA A 22 -29.41 -10.49 11.74
C ALA A 22 -30.55 -11.23 11.00
N LYS A 23 -30.90 -10.77 9.80
CA LYS A 23 -31.88 -11.39 8.92
C LYS A 23 -31.17 -12.48 8.11
N ARG A 24 -31.75 -13.68 8.08
CA ARG A 24 -31.21 -14.78 7.27
C ARG A 24 -31.22 -14.34 5.81
N LEU A 25 -30.07 -14.46 5.14
CA LEU A 25 -30.02 -14.35 3.68
C LEU A 25 -30.70 -15.60 3.12
N ASP A 26 -31.88 -15.43 2.55
CA ASP A 26 -32.51 -16.49 1.74
C ASP A 26 -31.71 -16.64 0.45
N TYR A 27 -30.87 -17.65 0.43
CA TYR A 27 -30.02 -17.97 -0.70
C TYR A 27 -30.88 -18.65 -1.77
N GLN A 28 -31.20 -17.94 -2.85
CA GLN A 28 -31.82 -18.54 -4.03
C GLN A 28 -30.76 -19.36 -4.80
N SER A 29 -30.36 -20.50 -4.24
CA SER A 29 -29.51 -21.50 -4.92
C SER A 29 -30.31 -22.25 -5.97
N SER A 30 -30.51 -21.63 -7.14
CA SER A 30 -30.82 -22.38 -8.38
C SER A 30 -29.61 -22.54 -9.31
N ASP A 31 -28.45 -21.98 -8.97
CA ASP A 31 -27.22 -22.22 -9.72
C ASP A 31 -26.48 -23.44 -9.17
N ARG A 32 -26.34 -24.47 -10.01
CA ARG A 32 -25.43 -25.61 -9.77
C ARG A 32 -24.07 -25.07 -9.34
N ALA A 33 -23.62 -25.42 -8.14
CA ALA A 33 -22.27 -25.11 -7.69
C ALA A 33 -21.26 -25.57 -8.77
N PRO A 34 -20.34 -24.70 -9.22
CA PRO A 34 -19.36 -25.06 -10.23
C PRO A 34 -18.59 -26.31 -9.81
N SER A 35 -18.58 -27.34 -10.67
CA SER A 35 -17.82 -28.57 -10.41
C SER A 35 -16.35 -28.21 -10.15
N TRP A 36 -15.80 -28.60 -9.00
CA TRP A 36 -14.39 -28.42 -8.68
C TRP A 36 -13.49 -29.08 -9.76
N ARG A 37 -12.64 -28.29 -10.43
CA ARG A 37 -11.74 -28.76 -11.50
C ARG A 37 -10.27 -28.62 -11.07
N PRO A 38 -9.73 -29.54 -10.26
CA PRO A 38 -8.40 -29.40 -9.68
C PRO A 38 -7.30 -29.37 -10.73
N LYS A 39 -7.47 -30.11 -11.84
CA LYS A 39 -6.53 -30.10 -12.98
C LYS A 39 -6.34 -28.69 -13.54
N LEU A 40 -7.41 -27.89 -13.62
CA LEU A 40 -7.36 -26.53 -14.14
C LEU A 40 -6.65 -25.58 -13.17
N VAL A 41 -6.90 -25.74 -11.86
CA VAL A 41 -6.22 -24.96 -10.81
C VAL A 41 -4.71 -25.21 -10.84
N TRP A 42 -4.28 -26.48 -10.88
CA TRP A 42 -2.87 -26.83 -10.95
C TRP A 42 -2.22 -26.40 -12.26
N SER A 43 -2.93 -26.50 -13.40
CA SER A 43 -2.41 -25.97 -14.66
C SER A 43 -2.26 -24.45 -14.64
N CYS A 44 -3.22 -23.71 -14.05
CA CYS A 44 -3.09 -22.27 -13.87
C CYS A 44 -1.90 -21.91 -13.00
N LEU A 45 -1.70 -22.63 -11.90
CA LEU A 45 -0.56 -22.39 -11.02
C LEU A 45 0.78 -22.69 -11.72
N ALA A 46 0.85 -23.76 -12.50
CA ALA A 46 2.04 -24.11 -13.27
C ALA A 46 2.35 -23.06 -14.35
N PHE A 47 1.36 -22.68 -15.17
CA PHE A 47 1.53 -21.65 -16.19
C PHE A 47 1.87 -20.28 -15.59
N TYR A 48 1.33 -19.96 -14.41
CA TYR A 48 1.71 -18.76 -13.66
C TYR A 48 3.20 -18.79 -13.27
N GLY A 49 3.70 -19.91 -12.75
CA GLY A 49 5.14 -20.07 -12.47
C GLY A 49 6.03 -19.93 -13.70
N VAL A 50 5.62 -20.54 -14.82
CA VAL A 50 6.32 -20.39 -16.11
C VAL A 50 6.32 -18.94 -16.59
N PHE A 51 5.21 -18.22 -16.43
CA PHE A 51 5.13 -16.81 -16.76
C PHE A 51 6.12 -15.97 -15.95
N LEU A 52 6.16 -16.18 -14.64
CA LEU A 52 7.06 -15.46 -13.74
C LEU A 52 8.53 -15.69 -14.12
N ALA A 53 8.91 -16.93 -14.42
CA ALA A 53 10.25 -17.24 -14.88
C ALA A 53 10.57 -16.57 -16.23
N ALA A 54 9.62 -16.54 -17.16
CA ALA A 54 9.78 -15.83 -18.44
C ALA A 54 9.94 -14.32 -18.26
N LEU A 55 9.21 -13.71 -17.31
CA LEU A 55 9.36 -12.30 -16.94
C LEU A 55 10.74 -12.01 -16.35
N GLU A 56 11.25 -12.87 -15.48
CA GLU A 56 12.60 -12.74 -14.91
C GLU A 56 13.69 -12.82 -15.99
N LEU A 57 13.47 -13.63 -17.02
CA LEU A 57 14.36 -13.78 -18.18
C LEU A 57 14.17 -12.70 -19.26
N LYS A 58 13.30 -11.70 -19.06
CA LYS A 58 12.94 -10.66 -20.06
C LYS A 58 12.41 -11.24 -21.39
N GLN A 59 11.68 -12.34 -21.30
CA GLN A 59 11.04 -13.02 -22.43
C GLN A 59 9.51 -12.97 -22.27
N GLU A 60 8.97 -11.79 -21.93
CA GLU A 60 7.55 -11.60 -21.60
C GLU A 60 6.59 -11.99 -22.73
N LEU A 61 6.95 -11.67 -23.98
CA LEU A 61 6.14 -11.98 -25.15
C LEU A 61 6.08 -13.48 -25.42
N TRP A 62 7.22 -14.18 -25.27
CA TRP A 62 7.29 -15.64 -25.43
C TRP A 62 6.59 -16.38 -24.29
N GLY A 63 6.73 -15.88 -23.05
CA GLY A 63 5.98 -16.38 -21.91
C GLY A 63 4.47 -16.26 -22.12
N LEU A 64 4.00 -15.10 -22.57
CA LEU A 64 2.59 -14.88 -22.89
C LEU A 64 2.10 -15.79 -24.01
N ALA A 65 2.87 -15.91 -25.10
CA ALA A 65 2.53 -16.78 -26.23
C ALA A 65 2.43 -18.26 -25.81
N LEU A 66 3.35 -18.73 -24.97
CA LEU A 66 3.35 -20.09 -24.43
C LEU A 66 2.11 -20.36 -23.57
N ILE A 67 1.72 -19.40 -22.72
CA ILE A 67 0.53 -19.52 -21.86
C ILE A 67 -0.74 -19.50 -22.71
N ALA A 68 -0.82 -18.58 -23.67
CA ALA A 68 -1.95 -18.48 -24.59
C ALA A 68 -2.13 -19.78 -25.37
N LEU A 69 -1.04 -20.32 -25.95
CA LEU A 69 -1.06 -21.60 -26.65
C LEU A 69 -1.40 -22.77 -25.72
N GLY A 70 -0.81 -22.81 -24.53
CA GLY A 70 -1.04 -23.84 -23.52
C GLY A 70 -2.51 -23.90 -23.10
N PHE A 71 -3.13 -22.77 -22.81
CA PHE A 71 -4.56 -22.71 -22.49
C PHE A 71 -5.47 -22.90 -23.70
N LEU A 72 -5.04 -22.50 -24.90
CA LEU A 72 -5.81 -22.74 -26.11
C LEU A 72 -5.97 -24.24 -26.36
N LEU A 73 -4.90 -25.02 -26.13
CA LEU A 73 -4.89 -26.48 -26.27
C LEU A 73 -5.58 -27.19 -25.09
N LEU A 74 -5.34 -26.74 -23.85
CA LEU A 74 -5.82 -27.43 -22.65
C LEU A 74 -7.27 -27.07 -22.30
N ALA A 75 -7.64 -25.80 -22.43
CA ALA A 75 -8.94 -25.29 -21.99
C ALA A 75 -9.29 -23.94 -22.65
N ARG A 76 -9.61 -23.95 -23.96
CA ARG A 76 -10.01 -22.74 -24.73
C ARG A 76 -11.10 -21.89 -24.06
N ALA A 77 -11.97 -22.53 -23.29
CA ALA A 77 -13.03 -21.86 -22.53
C ALA A 77 -12.48 -20.86 -21.51
N VAL A 78 -11.29 -21.11 -20.94
CA VAL A 78 -10.65 -20.18 -20.01
C VAL A 78 -10.34 -18.87 -20.69
N ILE A 79 -9.76 -18.90 -21.90
CA ILE A 79 -9.41 -17.70 -22.67
C ILE A 79 -10.69 -16.93 -23.05
N ILE A 80 -11.72 -17.63 -23.51
CA ILE A 80 -12.97 -16.99 -23.97
C ILE A 80 -13.72 -16.34 -22.80
N HIS A 81 -13.73 -16.98 -21.63
CA HIS A 81 -14.44 -16.48 -20.44
C HIS A 81 -13.59 -15.56 -19.54
N VAL A 82 -12.39 -15.17 -19.96
CA VAL A 82 -11.69 -14.05 -19.30
C VAL A 82 -12.57 -12.81 -19.40
N ASP A 83 -12.62 -12.03 -18.32
CA ASP A 83 -13.27 -10.72 -18.33
C ASP A 83 -12.43 -9.72 -19.14
N TRP A 84 -12.56 -9.78 -20.46
CA TRP A 84 -11.88 -8.89 -21.40
C TRP A 84 -12.26 -7.42 -21.18
N THR A 85 -13.47 -7.16 -20.69
CA THR A 85 -13.93 -5.81 -20.36
C THR A 85 -13.16 -5.27 -19.16
N LEU A 86 -12.98 -6.05 -18.09
CA LEU A 86 -12.14 -5.66 -16.95
C LEU A 86 -10.70 -5.37 -17.38
N LEU A 87 -10.14 -6.19 -18.27
CA LEU A 87 -8.79 -5.99 -18.80
C LEU A 87 -8.70 -4.70 -19.64
N LEU A 88 -9.72 -4.41 -20.46
CA LEU A 88 -9.82 -3.16 -21.21
C LEU A 88 -9.96 -1.96 -20.28
N VAL A 89 -10.81 -2.02 -19.26
CA VAL A 89 -10.96 -0.94 -18.25
C VAL A 89 -9.64 -0.71 -17.52
N PHE A 90 -8.90 -1.79 -17.21
CA PHE A 90 -7.58 -1.68 -16.61
C PHE A 90 -6.59 -0.98 -17.56
N MET A 91 -6.56 -1.32 -18.85
CA MET A 91 -5.75 -0.61 -19.85
C MET A 91 -6.14 0.87 -19.98
N ALA A 92 -7.45 1.16 -20.04
CA ALA A 92 -7.97 2.51 -20.12
C ALA A 92 -7.52 3.36 -18.93
N MET A 93 -7.56 2.80 -17.71
CA MET A 93 -7.06 3.46 -16.51
C MET A 93 -5.58 3.90 -16.63
N PHE A 94 -4.69 3.11 -17.24
CA PHE A 94 -3.30 3.53 -17.47
C PHE A 94 -3.20 4.64 -18.52
N ILE A 95 -4.00 4.56 -19.58
CA ILE A 95 -4.07 5.61 -20.61
C ILE A 95 -4.55 6.91 -19.99
N ASP A 96 -5.62 6.87 -19.19
CA ASP A 96 -6.19 8.03 -18.51
C ASP A 96 -5.16 8.67 -17.57
N VAL A 97 -4.47 7.87 -16.74
CA VAL A 97 -3.41 8.38 -15.85
C VAL A 97 -2.27 9.01 -16.65
N HIS A 98 -1.87 8.41 -17.76
CA HIS A 98 -0.84 8.97 -18.63
C HIS A 98 -1.28 10.28 -19.29
N LEU A 99 -2.53 10.38 -19.72
CA LEU A 99 -3.07 11.62 -20.29
C LEU A 99 -3.17 12.72 -19.22
N LEU A 100 -3.57 12.34 -18.01
CA LEU A 100 -3.61 13.25 -16.85
C LEU A 100 -2.22 13.79 -16.50
N THR A 101 -1.17 12.97 -16.52
CA THR A 101 0.20 13.46 -16.23
C THR A 101 0.73 14.42 -17.31
N GLN A 102 0.18 14.43 -18.52
CA GLN A 102 0.54 15.39 -19.56
C GLN A 102 -0.17 16.75 -19.41
N LEU A 103 -1.22 16.85 -18.60
CA LEU A 103 -1.96 18.11 -18.42
C LEU A 103 -1.15 19.11 -17.59
N PRO A 104 -0.84 20.31 -18.13
CA PRO A 104 -0.03 21.31 -17.43
C PRO A 104 -0.63 21.75 -16.09
N ALA A 105 -1.96 21.89 -16.03
CA ALA A 105 -2.67 22.25 -14.81
C ALA A 105 -2.48 21.21 -13.70
N LEU A 106 -2.48 19.91 -14.05
CA LEU A 106 -2.27 18.85 -13.08
C LEU A 106 -0.81 18.75 -12.66
N GLN A 107 0.13 18.94 -13.58
CA GLN A 107 1.56 19.01 -13.26
C GLN A 107 1.82 20.15 -12.26
N HIS A 108 1.30 21.35 -12.50
CA HIS A 108 1.44 22.46 -11.54
C HIS A 108 0.85 22.15 -10.16
N ALA A 109 -0.30 21.46 -10.12
CA ALA A 109 -0.93 21.05 -8.86
C ALA A 109 -0.15 19.94 -8.12
N LEU A 110 0.47 19.01 -8.84
CA LEU A 110 1.13 17.82 -8.26
C LEU A 110 2.66 17.95 -8.12
N ASN A 111 3.31 18.89 -8.80
CA ASN A 111 4.76 19.09 -8.75
C ASN A 111 5.26 19.39 -7.33
N GLY A 112 4.43 20.01 -6.48
CA GLY A 112 4.75 20.28 -5.08
C GLY A 112 4.52 19.11 -4.13
N VAL A 113 3.84 18.03 -4.57
CA VAL A 113 3.42 16.93 -3.68
C VAL A 113 4.61 16.17 -3.10
N GLY A 114 5.70 16.04 -3.86
CA GLY A 114 6.94 15.44 -3.38
C GLY A 114 7.65 16.24 -2.26
N GLN A 115 7.35 17.53 -2.12
CA GLN A 115 7.93 18.40 -1.09
C GLN A 115 7.01 18.55 0.13
N LEU A 116 5.79 18.01 0.08
CA LEU A 116 4.86 18.07 1.20
C LEU A 116 5.40 17.30 2.41
N SER A 117 5.02 17.78 3.60
CA SER A 117 5.21 17.00 4.83
C SER A 117 4.50 15.66 4.74
N ALA A 118 4.89 14.70 5.57
CA ALA A 118 4.26 13.38 5.63
C ALA A 118 2.73 13.45 5.80
N GLY A 119 2.22 14.45 6.53
CA GLY A 119 0.78 14.69 6.69
C GLY A 119 0.11 15.25 5.44
N GLY A 120 0.79 16.14 4.70
CA GLY A 120 0.29 16.66 3.42
C GLY A 120 0.17 15.56 2.37
N LEU A 121 1.24 14.75 2.21
CA LEU A 121 1.23 13.60 1.32
C LEU A 121 0.11 12.60 1.68
N TRP A 122 -0.10 12.35 2.97
CA TRP A 122 -1.16 11.48 3.47
C TRP A 122 -2.56 11.97 3.06
N LEU A 123 -2.87 13.25 3.31
CA LEU A 123 -4.17 13.83 2.98
C LEU A 123 -4.41 13.91 1.47
N THR A 124 -3.41 14.34 0.70
CA THR A 124 -3.50 14.38 -0.76
C THR A 124 -3.72 12.98 -1.34
N SER A 125 -3.00 11.97 -0.83
CA SER A 125 -3.15 10.59 -1.29
C SER A 125 -4.52 9.99 -0.98
N ILE A 126 -5.07 10.28 0.21
CA ILE A 126 -6.45 9.89 0.55
C ILE A 126 -7.44 10.60 -0.37
N GLY A 127 -7.34 11.93 -0.50
CA GLY A 127 -8.27 12.72 -1.31
C GLY A 127 -8.28 12.28 -2.78
N LEU A 128 -7.10 12.03 -3.34
CA LEU A 128 -6.97 11.54 -4.71
C LEU A 128 -7.53 10.12 -4.88
N SER A 129 -7.21 9.21 -3.94
CA SER A 129 -7.72 7.84 -3.99
C SER A 129 -9.24 7.76 -3.79
N GLN A 130 -9.83 8.72 -3.10
CA GLN A 130 -11.28 8.83 -2.92
C GLN A 130 -11.98 9.32 -4.19
N PHE A 131 -11.33 10.18 -4.98
CA PHE A 131 -11.90 10.77 -6.18
C PHE A 131 -11.74 9.87 -7.42
N ILE A 132 -10.57 9.25 -7.59
CA ILE A 132 -10.27 8.42 -8.78
C ILE A 132 -10.43 6.93 -8.49
N SER A 133 -10.09 6.48 -7.28
CA SER A 133 -9.85 5.10 -6.82
C SER A 133 -8.37 4.78 -6.56
N ASN A 134 -8.15 3.75 -5.74
CA ASN A 134 -6.85 3.37 -5.18
C ASN A 134 -5.77 3.08 -6.24
N VAL A 135 -6.07 2.25 -7.23
CA VAL A 135 -5.08 1.83 -8.25
C VAL A 135 -4.62 3.00 -9.13
N PRO A 136 -5.50 3.76 -9.82
CA PRO A 136 -5.06 4.90 -10.63
C PRO A 136 -4.43 6.02 -9.80
N ALA A 137 -4.91 6.29 -8.57
CA ALA A 137 -4.30 7.29 -7.70
C ALA A 137 -2.87 6.92 -7.28
N THR A 138 -2.62 5.63 -7.05
CA THR A 138 -1.28 5.11 -6.74
C THR A 138 -0.35 5.28 -7.94
N ILE A 139 -0.79 4.87 -9.14
CA ILE A 139 0.02 5.00 -10.36
C ILE A 139 0.34 6.49 -10.62
N LEU A 140 -0.65 7.38 -10.47
CA LEU A 140 -0.44 8.81 -10.66
C LEU A 140 0.61 9.38 -9.67
N LEU A 141 0.48 9.08 -8.38
CA LEU A 141 1.38 9.63 -7.35
C LEU A 141 2.80 9.06 -7.42
N LEU A 142 2.96 7.81 -7.87
CA LEU A 142 4.28 7.20 -8.05
C LEU A 142 5.11 7.87 -9.15
N ASN A 143 4.52 8.69 -10.02
CA ASN A 143 5.26 9.53 -10.96
C ASN A 143 5.93 10.73 -10.29
N TYR A 144 5.49 11.13 -9.08
CA TYR A 144 5.96 12.34 -8.40
C TYR A 144 6.63 12.05 -7.05
N VAL A 145 6.34 10.92 -6.42
CA VAL A 145 6.79 10.57 -5.06
C VAL A 145 7.32 9.14 -5.03
N PRO A 146 8.43 8.86 -4.32
CA PRO A 146 8.94 7.50 -4.19
C PRO A 146 7.93 6.56 -3.52
N PRO A 147 7.93 5.26 -3.88
CA PRO A 147 7.08 4.27 -3.25
C PRO A 147 7.39 4.17 -1.76
N SER A 148 6.38 4.42 -0.93
CA SER A 148 6.51 4.39 0.52
C SER A 148 5.32 3.70 1.18
N VAL A 149 5.54 3.17 2.39
CA VAL A 149 4.47 2.55 3.19
C VAL A 149 3.36 3.57 3.48
N LEU A 150 3.72 4.85 3.66
CA LEU A 150 2.78 5.93 3.90
C LEU A 150 1.85 6.12 2.71
N LEU A 151 2.40 6.23 1.49
CA LEU A 151 1.62 6.37 0.27
C LEU A 151 0.67 5.18 0.11
N ALA A 152 1.19 3.96 0.23
CA ALA A 152 0.40 2.74 0.07
C ALA A 152 -0.69 2.60 1.14
N TRP A 153 -0.47 3.08 2.36
CA TRP A 153 -1.51 3.11 3.38
C TRP A 153 -2.57 4.18 3.09
N ALA A 154 -2.14 5.38 2.68
CA ALA A 154 -3.03 6.50 2.42
C ALA A 154 -3.99 6.22 1.25
N VAL A 155 -3.50 5.70 0.14
CA VAL A 155 -4.34 5.31 -1.01
C VAL A 155 -5.24 4.12 -0.67
N ASN A 156 -4.78 3.14 0.12
CA ASN A 156 -5.66 2.06 0.57
C ASN A 156 -6.78 2.59 1.46
N VAL A 157 -6.49 3.47 2.41
CA VAL A 157 -7.48 4.10 3.28
C VAL A 157 -8.48 4.93 2.48
N GLY A 158 -8.01 5.72 1.49
CA GLY A 158 -8.87 6.47 0.60
C GLY A 158 -9.67 5.63 -0.40
N GLY A 159 -9.27 4.38 -0.65
CA GLY A 159 -10.07 3.44 -1.45
C GLY A 159 -11.29 2.89 -0.73
N PHE A 160 -11.34 2.95 0.61
CA PHE A 160 -12.46 2.44 1.41
C PHE A 160 -13.67 3.41 1.47
N GLY A 161 -13.56 4.62 0.92
CA GLY A 161 -14.70 5.45 0.55
C GLY A 161 -15.42 6.15 1.72
N LEU A 162 -15.07 7.40 2.01
CA LEU A 162 -15.99 8.39 2.62
C LEU A 162 -17.11 8.86 1.65
N LEU A 163 -16.96 8.62 0.35
CA LEU A 163 -17.59 9.39 -0.73
C LEU A 163 -18.82 8.79 -1.43
N PRO A 164 -19.39 7.62 -1.08
CA PRO A 164 -20.74 7.31 -1.54
C PRO A 164 -21.81 8.32 -1.05
N GLY A 165 -21.48 9.17 -0.07
CA GLY A 165 -22.40 10.11 0.57
C GLY A 165 -22.53 11.52 -0.05
N LEU A 166 -21.66 11.95 -0.98
CA LEU A 166 -21.77 13.30 -1.58
C LEU A 166 -22.73 13.34 -2.78
N SER A 167 -23.03 12.20 -3.40
CA SER A 167 -24.19 12.09 -4.28
C SER A 167 -25.42 11.89 -3.40
N GLY A 168 -26.02 13.00 -2.98
CA GLY A 168 -27.24 13.03 -2.17
C GLY A 168 -28.38 12.23 -2.82
N LYS A 169 -28.43 10.93 -2.55
CA LYS A 169 -29.62 10.11 -2.75
C LYS A 169 -30.47 10.22 -1.47
N PRO A 170 -31.66 10.85 -1.52
CA PRO A 170 -32.56 10.91 -0.36
C PRO A 170 -33.08 9.52 0.07
N ASP A 171 -32.84 8.47 -0.71
CA ASP A 171 -33.30 7.10 -0.43
C ASP A 171 -32.62 6.44 0.78
N CYS A 172 -31.44 6.91 1.20
CA CYS A 172 -30.70 6.32 2.32
C CYS A 172 -31.43 6.49 3.67
N ALA A 173 -32.25 7.54 3.82
CA ALA A 173 -33.04 7.76 5.04
C ALA A 173 -34.25 6.81 5.14
N ALA A 174 -34.79 6.33 4.01
CA ALA A 174 -35.97 5.46 3.98
C ALA A 174 -35.67 4.01 4.40
N HIS A 175 -34.41 3.58 4.35
CA HIS A 175 -33.97 2.21 4.66
C HIS A 175 -33.22 2.07 6.00
N GLY A 176 -33.31 3.07 6.89
CA GLY A 176 -32.75 2.97 8.26
C GLY A 176 -31.23 3.11 8.35
N TRP A 177 -30.56 3.63 7.32
CA TRP A 177 -29.12 3.88 7.36
C TRP A 177 -28.82 5.12 8.21
N ARG A 178 -28.30 4.93 9.42
CA ARG A 178 -27.74 6.01 10.23
C ARG A 178 -26.45 6.51 9.57
N SER A 179 -26.57 7.58 8.79
CA SER A 179 -25.53 8.53 8.36
C SER A 179 -24.20 7.91 7.84
N PRO A 180 -23.91 7.95 6.53
CA PRO A 180 -22.65 7.41 5.96
C PRO A 180 -21.38 8.09 6.52
N TYR A 181 -21.52 9.25 7.14
CA TYR A 181 -20.43 9.98 7.80
C TYR A 181 -19.90 9.28 9.06
N LEU A 182 -20.73 8.50 9.76
CA LEU A 182 -20.31 7.74 10.94
C LEU A 182 -19.45 6.52 10.59
N VAL A 183 -19.56 6.03 9.34
CA VAL A 183 -18.85 4.84 8.86
C VAL A 183 -17.37 5.11 8.66
N ALA A 184 -17.00 6.33 8.25
CA ALA A 184 -15.68 6.61 7.71
C ALA A 184 -14.77 7.45 8.63
N PHE A 185 -15.33 8.06 9.68
CA PHE A 185 -14.56 8.72 10.74
C PHE A 185 -13.59 7.78 11.51
N PRO A 186 -13.94 6.52 11.86
CA PRO A 186 -12.99 5.61 12.49
C PRO A 186 -11.85 5.14 11.55
N TYR A 187 -12.05 5.16 10.23
CA TYR A 187 -11.02 4.81 9.24
C TYR A 187 -9.90 5.86 9.17
N LEU A 188 -10.26 7.14 9.17
CA LEU A 188 -9.29 8.24 9.20
C LEU A 188 -8.56 8.33 10.55
N LEU A 189 -9.26 8.10 11.66
CA LEU A 189 -8.69 8.17 13.01
C LEU A 189 -7.73 7.01 13.30
N SER A 190 -8.10 5.79 12.93
CA SER A 190 -7.24 4.60 13.08
C SER A 190 -5.98 4.70 12.22
N ALA A 191 -6.10 5.25 11.00
CA ALA A 191 -4.96 5.43 10.11
C ALA A 191 -4.03 6.57 10.56
N HIS A 192 -4.56 7.66 11.10
CA HIS A 192 -3.74 8.71 11.74
C HIS A 192 -3.00 8.17 12.98
N ALA A 193 -3.64 7.33 13.80
CA ALA A 193 -3.01 6.68 14.94
C ALA A 193 -1.92 5.65 14.55
N ALA A 194 -2.03 5.03 13.37
CA ALA A 194 -1.04 4.11 12.83
C ALA A 194 0.17 4.85 12.23
N VAL A 195 -0.06 5.96 11.52
CA VAL A 195 1.01 6.85 11.01
C VAL A 195 1.76 7.53 12.16
N GLY A 196 1.05 8.00 13.19
CA GLY A 196 1.65 8.55 14.41
C GLY A 196 2.53 7.55 15.15
N ARG A 197 2.16 6.26 15.14
CA ARG A 197 2.99 5.18 15.68
C ARG A 197 4.20 4.88 14.79
N ALA A 198 4.03 4.80 13.47
CA ALA A 198 5.15 4.56 12.54
C ALA A 198 6.19 5.69 12.57
N GLY A 199 5.75 6.96 12.67
CA GLY A 199 6.63 8.11 12.85
C GLY A 199 7.38 8.08 14.19
N ARG A 200 6.70 7.76 15.30
CA ARG A 200 7.33 7.62 16.62
C ARG A 200 8.30 6.45 16.70
N VAL A 201 8.02 5.32 16.05
CA VAL A 201 8.92 4.16 16.00
C VAL A 201 10.20 4.50 15.21
N ARG A 202 10.10 5.24 14.10
CA ARG A 202 11.28 5.69 13.34
C ARG A 202 12.12 6.71 14.11
N ILE A 203 11.49 7.63 14.83
CA ILE A 203 12.20 8.60 15.69
C ILE A 203 12.84 7.90 16.89
N ALA A 204 12.13 6.98 17.55
CA ALA A 204 12.67 6.19 18.65
C ALA A 204 13.83 5.29 18.18
N ALA A 205 13.71 4.63 17.02
CA ALA A 205 14.80 3.84 16.44
C ALA A 205 16.01 4.71 16.07
N ALA A 206 15.80 5.91 15.52
CA ALA A 206 16.88 6.85 15.21
C ALA A 206 17.57 7.40 16.47
N LEU A 207 16.82 7.67 17.54
CA LEU A 207 17.37 8.08 18.84
C LEU A 207 18.14 6.95 19.52
N ILE A 208 17.63 5.72 19.45
CA ILE A 208 18.32 4.52 19.96
C ILE A 208 19.61 4.28 19.17
N PHE A 209 19.59 4.37 17.84
CA PHE A 209 20.80 4.24 17.02
C PHE A 209 21.82 5.34 17.29
N ARG A 210 21.37 6.57 17.56
CA ARG A 210 22.24 7.70 17.93
C ARG A 210 22.92 7.46 19.29
N GLU A 211 22.21 6.93 20.29
CA GLU A 211 22.82 6.62 21.59
C GLU A 211 23.67 5.35 21.60
N LEU A 212 23.34 4.36 20.76
CA LEU A 212 24.21 3.22 20.55
C LEU A 212 25.49 3.60 19.76
N GLY A 213 25.39 4.57 18.85
CA GLY A 213 26.55 5.14 18.16
C GLY A 213 27.47 5.93 19.10
N LYS A 214 26.91 6.70 20.03
CA LYS A 214 27.66 7.47 21.04
C LYS A 214 28.40 6.57 22.04
N LYS A 215 27.82 5.42 22.41
CA LYS A 215 28.50 4.43 23.28
C LYS A 215 29.64 3.67 22.61
N ARG A 216 29.73 3.64 21.27
CA ARG A 216 30.81 2.95 20.54
C ARG A 216 32.07 3.80 20.36
N THR A 217 31.99 5.12 20.56
CA THR A 217 33.15 6.02 20.53
C THR A 217 33.85 6.20 21.88
N GLU A 218 33.28 5.68 22.96
CA GLU A 218 33.87 5.69 24.30
C GLU A 218 34.33 4.27 24.69
N THR A 219 35.44 3.82 24.11
CA THR A 219 36.26 2.75 24.70
C THR A 219 37.70 3.24 24.89
N PRO A 220 38.35 2.95 26.03
CA PRO A 220 39.49 3.72 26.52
C PRO A 220 40.80 3.18 25.95
N HIS A 221 41.48 4.00 25.14
CA HIS A 221 42.87 3.77 24.76
C HIS A 221 43.81 4.54 25.70
N SER A 222 44.48 3.81 26.60
CA SER A 222 45.94 3.67 26.65
C SER A 222 46.39 3.29 28.07
N ARG A 223 46.78 2.04 28.25
CA ARG A 223 47.65 1.63 29.35
C ARG A 223 49.04 2.22 29.09
N SER A 224 49.58 2.93 30.07
CA SER A 224 50.97 3.39 30.11
C SER A 224 51.94 2.21 30.32
N PRO A 225 53.14 2.23 29.71
CA PRO A 225 54.24 1.38 30.15
C PRO A 225 55.37 2.21 30.79
N PHE A 226 55.65 1.87 32.05
CA PHE A 226 56.90 2.05 32.82
C PHE A 226 57.34 3.43 33.36
N PRO A 227 57.96 3.46 34.57
CA PRO A 227 58.29 4.67 35.32
C PRO A 227 59.70 5.17 34.99
N GLY A 228 59.81 6.45 34.63
CA GLY A 228 61.08 7.14 34.43
C GLY A 228 61.71 7.56 35.76
N TYR A 229 62.99 7.22 35.91
CA TYR A 229 63.88 7.60 37.00
C TYR A 229 64.00 9.12 37.17
N ASN A 230 64.03 9.57 38.43
CA ASN A 230 64.44 10.91 38.83
C ASN A 230 65.90 11.17 38.44
N VAL A 231 66.16 12.25 37.70
CA VAL A 231 67.48 12.87 37.60
C VAL A 231 67.32 14.32 38.05
N ILE A 232 67.92 14.60 39.21
CA ILE A 232 68.17 15.92 39.77
C ILE A 232 69.26 16.57 38.91
N HIS A 233 69.01 17.78 38.43
CA HIS A 233 70.08 18.73 38.12
C HIS A 233 69.59 20.14 38.40
N ASP A 234 70.02 20.64 39.56
CA ASP A 234 70.08 22.06 39.87
C ASP A 234 71.00 22.76 38.87
N GLY A 235 70.55 23.93 38.40
CA GLY A 235 71.38 24.88 37.68
C GLY A 235 71.32 26.22 38.39
N GLU A 236 72.42 26.62 39.02
CA GLU A 236 72.73 28.03 39.26
C GLU A 236 74.24 28.27 39.04
N SER A 237 74.49 29.29 38.23
CA SER A 237 75.71 29.84 37.60
C SER A 237 76.77 30.36 38.59
N PRO A 238 77.95 30.87 38.16
CA PRO A 238 78.43 31.21 36.80
C PRO A 238 79.70 30.52 36.30
#